data_AF-A0A8J2NEE1-F1
#
_entry.id   AF-A0A8J2NEE1-F1
#
_cell.length_a   1.000
_cell.length_b   1.000
_cell.length_c   1.000
_cell.angle_alpha   90.00
_cell.angle_beta   90.00
_cell.angle_gamma   90.00
#
_symmetry.space_group_name_H-M   'P 1'
#
loop_
_entity.id
_entity.type
_entity.pdbx_description
1 polymer ?
#
loop_
_entity_poly.entity_id
_entity_poly.type
_entity_poly.pdbx_seq_one_letter_code
_entity_poly.pdbx_strand_id
1 'polypeptide(L)'
;MVLVQDSSGPRAAKLIMLCILVAEVLISDPSGIKSDSPEVRKIGYTIKKLIKIFSQPGTATNCVTAGGRHDNDHVNFRQISIYPTRDELSSTDPPYLQRLGEVFGTQFDTRSQHCRDWLFRLLHEHMLSELREDPQAAMDQKKRRRRPVILSQIKLVGNNYDVTTNRNITPYTILVACSRDVKFPPNIRQAYKRDFIINTKAFMKHDSFGAPC
;
A
#
# COMPACT_ATOMS: atom_id res chain seq x y z
N MET A 1 40.03 -22.35 -12.93
CA MET A 1 39.97 -22.76 -11.51
C MET A 1 40.66 -21.67 -10.71
N VAL A 2 39.90 -20.68 -10.22
CA VAL A 2 40.43 -19.59 -9.39
C VAL A 2 39.88 -19.83 -7.99
N LEU A 3 40.76 -20.30 -7.10
CA LEU A 3 40.53 -20.34 -5.66
C LEU A 3 40.57 -18.91 -5.14
N VAL A 4 39.41 -18.34 -4.83
CA VAL A 4 39.33 -17.15 -3.98
C VAL A 4 39.38 -17.67 -2.54
N GLN A 5 40.53 -17.51 -1.89
CA GLN A 5 40.65 -17.71 -0.45
C GLN A 5 39.85 -16.61 0.26
N ASP A 6 38.70 -16.97 0.81
CA ASP A 6 37.96 -16.12 1.74
C ASP A 6 38.72 -16.09 3.08
N SER A 7 39.20 -14.91 3.43
CA SER A 7 39.98 -14.63 4.65
C SER A 7 39.14 -13.88 5.70
N SER A 8 37.85 -14.20 5.80
CA SER A 8 37.00 -13.70 6.90
C SER A 8 37.27 -14.50 8.19
N GLY A 9 38.22 -14.01 9.01
CA GLY A 9 38.60 -14.64 10.27
C GLY A 9 37.49 -14.68 11.35
N PRO A 10 37.67 -15.47 12.44
CA PRO A 10 36.68 -15.69 13.50
C PRO A 10 36.26 -14.44 14.28
N ARG A 11 37.00 -13.33 14.14
CA ARG A 11 36.66 -12.02 14.71
C ARG A 11 35.53 -11.31 13.94
N ALA A 12 35.49 -11.45 12.62
CA ALA A 12 34.42 -10.87 11.79
C ALA A 12 33.07 -11.56 12.08
N ALA A 13 33.08 -12.89 12.18
CA ALA A 13 31.90 -13.68 12.57
C ALA A 13 31.36 -13.30 13.95
N LYS A 14 32.25 -13.08 14.94
CA LYS A 14 31.86 -12.60 16.28
C LYS A 14 31.27 -11.19 16.27
N LEU A 15 31.83 -10.29 15.47
CA LEU A 15 31.32 -8.92 15.35
C LEU A 15 29.94 -8.89 14.68
N ILE A 16 29.74 -9.69 13.63
CA ILE A 16 28.43 -9.85 12.97
C ILE A 16 27.39 -10.41 13.95
N MET A 17 27.72 -11.46 14.70
CA MET A 17 26.84 -12.02 15.74
C MET A 17 26.49 -11.00 16.83
N LEU A 18 27.44 -10.17 17.26
CA LEU A 18 27.19 -9.12 18.26
C LEU A 18 26.25 -8.04 17.69
N CYS A 19 26.43 -7.64 16.43
CA CYS A 19 25.55 -6.69 15.76
C CYS A 19 24.11 -7.25 15.63
N ILE A 20 23.95 -8.54 15.34
CA ILE A 20 22.63 -9.19 15.27
C ILE A 20 21.95 -9.17 16.63
N LEU A 21 22.65 -9.57 17.70
CA LEU A 21 22.12 -9.55 19.08
C LEU A 21 21.70 -8.15 19.52
N VAL A 22 22.51 -7.12 19.22
CA VAL A 22 22.14 -5.72 19.53
C VAL A 22 20.91 -5.28 18.74
N ALA A 23 20.82 -5.66 17.47
CA ALA A 23 19.66 -5.33 16.63
C ALA A 23 18.37 -6.05 17.10
N GLU A 24 18.45 -7.30 17.57
CA GLU A 24 17.32 -8.05 18.12
C GLU A 24 16.78 -7.41 19.41
N VAL A 25 17.67 -6.93 20.28
CA VAL A 25 17.29 -6.18 21.49
C VAL A 25 16.61 -4.86 21.12
N LEU A 26 17.10 -4.15 20.09
CA LEU A 26 16.50 -2.88 19.63
C LEU A 26 15.11 -3.07 19.00
N ILE A 27 14.81 -4.22 18.39
CA ILE A 27 13.47 -4.52 17.80
C ILE A 27 12.47 -5.02 18.83
N SER A 28 12.94 -5.55 19.97
CA SER A 28 12.04 -5.94 21.08
C SER A 28 11.24 -4.75 21.60
N ASP A 29 11.71 -3.53 21.34
CA ASP A 29 10.95 -2.30 21.48
C ASP A 29 10.23 -1.94 20.15
N PRO A 30 8.89 -2.02 20.09
CA PRO A 30 8.13 -1.68 18.88
C PRO A 30 8.12 -0.18 18.56
N SER A 31 8.82 0.66 19.34
CA SER A 31 8.86 2.12 19.21
C SER A 31 9.28 2.61 17.82
N GLY A 32 10.20 1.93 17.14
CA GLY A 32 10.64 2.32 15.79
C GLY A 32 9.56 2.16 14.72
N ILE A 33 8.79 1.07 14.76
CA ILE A 33 7.74 0.77 13.77
C ILE A 33 6.42 1.50 14.10
N LYS A 34 6.20 1.84 15.38
CA LYS A 34 5.02 2.60 15.84
C LYS A 34 5.27 4.11 15.93
N SER A 35 6.41 4.59 15.48
CA SER A 35 6.74 6.02 15.51
C SER A 35 5.80 6.83 14.62
N ASP A 36 5.49 8.06 15.02
CA ASP A 36 4.72 9.00 14.19
C ASP A 36 5.50 9.47 12.95
N SER A 37 6.84 9.45 13.00
CA SER A 37 7.72 9.82 11.88
C SER A 37 7.83 8.69 10.85
N PRO A 38 7.51 8.95 9.56
CA PRO A 38 7.65 7.96 8.50
C PRO A 38 9.11 7.54 8.27
N GLU A 39 10.07 8.45 8.47
CA GLU A 39 11.51 8.17 8.34
C GLU A 39 11.96 7.14 9.39
N VAL A 40 11.50 7.30 10.63
CA VAL A 40 11.81 6.36 11.72
C VAL A 40 11.18 4.99 11.45
N ARG A 41 9.93 4.94 10.96
CA ARG A 41 9.29 3.68 10.56
C ARG A 41 10.07 2.98 9.44
N LYS A 42 10.52 3.72 8.42
CA LYS A 42 11.35 3.20 7.32
C LYS A 42 12.65 2.57 7.81
N ILE A 43 13.34 3.21 8.74
CA ILE A 43 14.54 2.65 9.39
C ILE A 43 14.16 1.36 10.14
N GLY A 44 13.07 1.38 10.90
CA GLY A 44 12.54 0.20 11.61
C GLY A 44 12.30 -1.00 10.69
N TYR A 45 11.66 -0.79 9.53
CA TYR A 45 11.44 -1.85 8.54
C TYR A 45 12.76 -2.37 7.95
N THR A 46 13.70 -1.47 7.67
CA THR A 46 15.03 -1.84 7.13
C THR A 46 15.80 -2.72 8.10
N ILE A 47 15.85 -2.35 9.39
CA ILE A 47 16.52 -3.15 10.42
C ILE A 47 15.84 -4.52 10.54
N LYS A 48 14.50 -4.56 10.59
CA LYS A 48 13.73 -5.82 10.65
C LYS A 48 14.03 -6.74 9.47
N LYS A 49 14.15 -6.17 8.26
CA LYS A 49 14.51 -6.90 7.05
C LYS A 49 15.92 -7.48 7.13
N LEU A 50 16.90 -6.67 7.53
CA LEU A 50 18.29 -7.09 7.65
C LEU A 50 18.44 -8.24 8.65
N ILE A 51 17.83 -8.14 9.83
CA ILE A 51 17.86 -9.24 10.81
C ILE A 51 17.29 -10.51 10.19
N LYS A 52 16.13 -10.46 9.53
CA LYS A 52 15.54 -11.64 8.90
C LYS A 52 16.47 -12.30 7.87
N ILE A 53 17.21 -11.50 7.10
CA ILE A 53 18.21 -12.00 6.14
C ILE A 53 19.37 -12.68 6.88
N PHE A 54 19.89 -12.05 7.94
CA PHE A 54 21.03 -12.57 8.70
C PHE A 54 20.69 -13.77 9.59
N SER A 55 19.45 -13.89 10.06
CA SER A 55 18.97 -15.05 10.83
C SER A 55 18.73 -16.30 9.98
N GLN A 56 18.76 -16.19 8.65
CA GLN A 56 18.57 -17.32 7.72
C GLN A 56 19.90 -17.73 7.09
N PRO A 57 20.51 -18.87 7.50
CA PRO A 57 21.74 -19.34 6.87
C PRO A 57 21.46 -19.79 5.43
N GLY A 58 22.06 -19.10 4.45
CA GLY A 58 22.15 -19.57 3.06
C GLY A 58 21.38 -18.80 1.98
N THR A 59 20.86 -17.60 2.24
CA THR A 59 20.12 -16.83 1.20
C THR A 59 20.55 -15.37 1.13
N ALA A 60 21.86 -15.11 1.09
CA ALA A 60 22.39 -13.81 0.68
C ALA A 60 22.44 -13.74 -0.85
N THR A 61 21.28 -13.70 -1.51
CA THR A 61 21.22 -13.25 -2.90
C THR A 61 21.00 -11.74 -2.90
N ASN A 62 21.87 -10.99 -3.56
CA ASN A 62 21.83 -9.52 -3.70
C ASN A 62 20.63 -9.02 -4.53
N CYS A 63 19.55 -9.80 -4.59
CA CYS A 63 18.35 -9.49 -5.35
C CYS A 63 17.37 -8.76 -4.45
N VAL A 64 16.68 -7.75 -4.99
CA VAL A 64 15.52 -7.15 -4.34
C VAL A 64 14.59 -8.29 -3.92
N THR A 65 14.37 -8.47 -2.63
CA THR A 65 13.49 -9.53 -2.10
C THR A 65 12.12 -8.97 -1.77
N ALA A 66 11.08 -9.79 -1.96
CA ALA A 66 9.75 -9.51 -1.48
C ALA A 66 9.78 -9.21 0.03
N GLY A 67 9.08 -8.16 0.44
CA GLY A 67 8.83 -7.87 1.84
C GLY A 67 9.80 -6.91 2.51
N GLY A 68 9.27 -6.21 3.52
CA GLY A 68 10.01 -5.36 4.44
C GLY A 68 10.33 -3.95 3.94
N ARG A 69 9.74 -3.49 2.83
CA ARG A 69 9.83 -2.07 2.40
C ARG A 69 8.94 -1.15 3.24
N HIS A 70 7.77 -1.63 3.62
CA HIS A 70 6.76 -0.95 4.42
C HIS A 70 5.96 -2.00 5.23
N ASP A 71 5.04 -1.54 6.08
CA ASP A 71 4.17 -2.37 6.92
C ASP A 71 3.42 -3.47 6.15
N ASN A 72 2.88 -3.15 4.98
CA ASN A 72 2.09 -4.07 4.15
C ASN A 72 2.93 -4.79 3.06
N ASP A 73 4.26 -4.64 3.05
CA ASP A 73 5.13 -5.40 2.16
C ASP A 73 5.46 -6.74 2.80
N HIS A 74 4.66 -7.76 2.51
CA HIS A 74 4.86 -9.12 3.02
C HIS A 74 5.50 -10.03 1.98
N VAL A 75 6.22 -11.07 2.42
CA VAL A 75 6.75 -12.11 1.52
C VAL A 75 5.62 -12.90 0.88
N ASN A 76 4.62 -13.31 1.69
CA ASN A 76 3.44 -13.99 1.21
C ASN A 76 2.38 -12.97 0.80
N PHE A 77 2.01 -12.92 -0.48
CA PHE A 77 1.03 -11.95 -0.97
C PHE A 77 -0.33 -12.04 -0.28
N ARG A 78 -0.70 -13.21 0.27
CA ARG A 78 -1.97 -13.39 0.98
C ARG A 78 -2.05 -12.60 2.28
N GLN A 79 -0.91 -12.15 2.80
CA GLN A 79 -0.85 -11.30 3.99
C GLN A 79 -0.93 -9.81 3.64
N ILE A 80 -0.82 -9.46 2.35
CA ILE A 80 -0.93 -8.08 1.89
C ILE A 80 -2.40 -7.69 1.96
N SER A 81 -2.69 -6.64 2.74
CA SER A 81 -4.00 -6.00 2.78
C SER A 81 -4.35 -5.47 1.39
N ILE A 82 -5.61 -5.68 0.98
CA ILE A 82 -6.14 -5.18 -0.29
C ILE A 82 -6.17 -3.65 -0.29
N TYR A 83 -6.52 -3.04 0.84
CA TYR A 83 -6.52 -1.59 0.96
C TYR A 83 -5.11 -1.11 1.33
N PRO A 84 -4.56 -0.12 0.60
CA PRO A 84 -3.25 0.44 0.87
C PRO A 84 -3.14 1.02 2.27
N THR A 85 -1.94 0.92 2.79
CA THR A 85 -1.53 1.59 4.02
C THR A 85 -0.96 2.98 3.74
N ARG A 86 -0.88 3.81 4.78
CA ARG A 86 -0.25 5.14 4.69
C ARG A 86 1.23 5.05 4.30
N ASP A 87 1.95 4.07 4.86
CA ASP A 87 3.36 3.87 4.58
C ASP A 87 3.58 3.41 3.13
N GLU A 88 2.68 2.61 2.58
CA GLU A 88 2.67 2.28 1.14
C GLU A 88 2.51 3.50 0.25
N LEU A 89 1.50 4.33 0.51
CA LEU A 89 1.22 5.48 -0.35
C LEU A 89 2.36 6.51 -0.30
N SER A 90 3.03 6.64 0.85
CA SER A 90 4.19 7.54 1.03
C SER A 90 5.52 6.96 0.57
N SER A 91 5.59 5.64 0.30
CA SER A 91 6.84 4.99 -0.08
C SER A 91 7.32 5.43 -1.48
N THR A 92 8.61 5.74 -1.56
CA THR A 92 9.33 6.05 -2.80
C THR A 92 10.20 4.88 -3.27
N ASP A 93 10.22 3.77 -2.52
CA ASP A 93 11.05 2.61 -2.85
C ASP A 93 10.49 1.88 -4.08
N PRO A 94 11.35 1.33 -4.95
CA PRO A 94 10.90 0.66 -6.16
C PRO A 94 10.01 -0.56 -5.86
N PRO A 95 9.01 -0.84 -6.72
CA PRO A 95 8.16 -2.01 -6.60
C PRO A 95 8.97 -3.31 -6.72
N TYR A 96 8.69 -4.30 -5.88
CA TYR A 96 9.20 -5.65 -6.09
C TYR A 96 8.31 -6.38 -7.12
N LEU A 97 8.76 -6.38 -8.37
CA LEU A 97 8.15 -7.14 -9.46
C LEU A 97 9.18 -8.10 -10.04
N GLN A 98 8.90 -9.40 -9.94
CA GLN A 98 9.69 -10.44 -10.58
C GLN A 98 9.63 -10.30 -12.10
N ARG A 99 10.72 -10.64 -12.79
CA ARG A 99 10.73 -10.61 -14.25
C ARG A 99 9.80 -11.69 -14.80
N LEU A 100 9.12 -11.37 -15.89
CA LEU A 100 8.18 -12.29 -16.54
C LEU A 100 8.80 -13.66 -16.81
N GLY A 101 10.02 -13.69 -17.37
CA GLY A 101 10.75 -14.92 -17.68
C GLY A 101 11.10 -15.76 -16.44
N GLU A 102 11.33 -15.12 -15.29
CA GLU A 102 11.62 -15.82 -14.03
C GLU A 102 10.35 -16.49 -13.48
N VAL A 103 9.21 -15.80 -13.54
CA VAL A 103 7.92 -16.33 -13.07
C VAL A 103 7.45 -17.51 -13.93
N PHE A 104 7.49 -17.37 -15.26
CA PHE A 104 7.03 -18.43 -16.16
C PHE A 104 8.06 -19.56 -16.35
N GLY A 105 9.33 -19.31 -16.02
CA GLY A 105 10.39 -20.31 -15.99
C GLY A 105 10.31 -21.28 -14.80
N THR A 106 9.44 -21.02 -13.82
CA THR A 106 9.24 -21.91 -12.66
C THR A 106 8.65 -23.27 -13.06
N GLN A 107 8.91 -24.28 -12.21
CA GLN A 107 8.35 -25.62 -12.35
C GLN A 107 6.83 -25.59 -12.45
N PHE A 108 6.26 -26.48 -13.25
CA PHE A 108 4.82 -26.47 -13.55
C PHE A 108 3.94 -26.53 -12.29
N ASP A 109 4.34 -27.33 -11.29
CA ASP A 109 3.58 -27.54 -10.07
C ASP A 109 3.47 -26.28 -9.20
N THR A 110 4.53 -25.45 -9.14
CA THR A 110 4.54 -24.21 -8.35
C THR A 110 4.18 -22.97 -9.17
N ARG A 111 4.20 -23.06 -10.50
CA ARG A 111 3.97 -21.94 -11.42
C ARG A 111 2.68 -21.18 -11.13
N SER A 112 1.59 -21.89 -10.85
CA SER A 112 0.31 -21.24 -10.54
C SER A 112 0.37 -20.34 -9.30
N GLN A 113 1.17 -20.69 -8.30
CA GLN A 113 1.34 -19.89 -7.09
C GLN A 113 2.19 -18.66 -7.37
N HIS A 114 3.30 -18.82 -8.10
CA HIS A 114 4.16 -17.71 -8.50
C HIS A 114 3.44 -16.72 -9.42
N CYS A 115 2.65 -17.20 -10.39
CA CYS A 115 1.85 -16.32 -11.25
C CYS A 115 0.81 -15.52 -10.45
N ARG A 116 0.19 -16.10 -9.41
CA ARG A 116 -0.77 -15.38 -8.56
C ARG A 116 -0.09 -14.32 -7.69
N ASP A 117 1.05 -14.65 -7.09
CA ASP A 117 1.85 -13.68 -6.31
C ASP A 117 2.28 -12.51 -7.19
N TRP A 118 2.83 -12.81 -8.38
CA TRP A 118 3.22 -11.81 -9.35
C TRP A 118 2.05 -10.94 -9.83
N LEU A 119 0.93 -11.55 -10.23
CA LEU A 119 -0.25 -10.83 -10.71
C LEU A 119 -0.84 -9.93 -9.62
N PHE A 120 -0.92 -10.43 -8.38
CA PHE A 120 -1.42 -9.65 -7.26
C PHE A 120 -0.55 -8.40 -7.03
N ARG A 121 0.78 -8.56 -6.96
CA ARG A 121 1.71 -7.43 -6.78
C ARG A 121 1.64 -6.45 -7.94
N LEU A 122 1.50 -6.93 -9.17
CA LEU A 122 1.33 -6.08 -10.34
C LEU A 122 0.06 -5.22 -10.26
N LEU A 123 -1.08 -5.85 -9.95
CA LEU A 123 -2.36 -5.13 -9.80
C LEU A 123 -2.33 -4.16 -8.61
N HIS A 124 -1.68 -4.55 -7.52
CA HIS A 124 -1.53 -3.71 -6.34
C HIS A 124 -0.68 -2.47 -6.63
N GLU A 125 0.45 -2.62 -7.32
CA GLU A 125 1.30 -1.49 -7.72
C GLU A 125 0.61 -0.60 -8.76
N HIS A 126 -0.20 -1.16 -9.66
CA HIS A 126 -1.03 -0.38 -10.56
C HIS A 126 -2.03 0.49 -9.78
N MET A 127 -2.79 -0.11 -8.85
CA MET A 127 -3.70 0.62 -7.96
C MET A 127 -2.97 1.68 -7.12
N LEU A 128 -1.81 1.36 -6.54
CA LEU A 128 -0.99 2.32 -5.77
C LEU A 128 -0.52 3.49 -6.64
N SER A 129 -0.18 3.24 -7.90
CA SER A 129 0.24 4.31 -8.82
C SER A 129 -0.89 5.31 -9.06
N GLU A 130 -2.11 4.83 -9.32
CA GLU A 130 -3.29 5.69 -9.49
C GLU A 130 -3.59 6.47 -8.20
N LEU A 131 -3.56 5.78 -7.05
CA LEU A 131 -3.82 6.38 -5.75
C LEU A 131 -2.74 7.34 -5.27
N ARG A 132 -1.51 7.30 -5.79
CA ARG A 132 -0.46 8.28 -5.49
C ARG A 132 -0.59 9.56 -6.32
N GLU A 133 -1.19 9.47 -7.51
CA GLU A 133 -1.39 10.64 -8.37
C GLU A 133 -2.40 11.64 -7.79
N ASP A 134 -3.42 11.16 -7.08
CA ASP A 134 -4.47 11.98 -6.47
C ASP A 134 -4.02 12.82 -5.26
N PRO A 135 -3.35 12.27 -4.23
CA PRO A 135 -2.85 13.03 -3.10
C PRO A 135 -1.69 13.96 -3.47
N GLN A 136 -0.84 13.60 -4.44
CA GLN A 136 0.17 14.53 -4.97
C GLN A 136 -0.45 15.74 -5.69
N ALA A 137 -1.61 15.55 -6.33
CA ALA A 137 -2.39 16.64 -6.90
C ALA A 137 -3.17 17.45 -5.84
N ALA A 138 -3.57 16.84 -4.73
CA ALA A 138 -4.25 17.50 -3.62
C ALA A 138 -3.29 18.30 -2.70
N MET A 139 -2.04 17.83 -2.55
CA MET A 139 -0.98 18.48 -1.77
C MET A 139 -0.17 19.52 -2.56
N ASP A 140 -0.73 20.08 -3.65
CA ASP A 140 -0.17 21.16 -4.48
C ASP A 140 1.19 20.89 -5.15
N GLN A 141 1.73 19.67 -5.10
CA GLN A 141 3.04 19.35 -5.71
C GLN A 141 3.00 19.27 -7.25
N LYS A 142 1.80 19.14 -7.84
CA LYS A 142 1.58 19.24 -9.29
C LYS A 142 0.37 20.13 -9.55
N LYS A 143 0.56 21.23 -10.29
CA LYS A 143 -0.54 22.09 -10.76
C LYS A 143 -1.46 21.29 -11.70
N ARG A 144 -2.47 20.60 -11.16
CA ARG A 144 -3.60 20.12 -11.97
C ARG A 144 -4.50 21.32 -12.30
N ARG A 145 -5.02 21.33 -13.53
CA ARG A 145 -5.96 22.35 -14.04
C ARG A 145 -7.31 22.34 -13.30
N ARG A 146 -7.57 21.32 -12.47
CA ARG A 146 -8.82 21.12 -11.71
C ARG A 146 -8.50 20.84 -10.24
N ARG A 147 -9.14 21.59 -9.34
CA ARG A 147 -9.11 21.32 -7.89
C ARG A 147 -10.02 20.13 -7.60
N PRO A 148 -9.55 19.09 -6.87
CA PRO A 148 -10.40 17.98 -6.48
C PRO A 148 -11.50 18.44 -5.53
N VAL A 149 -12.63 17.71 -5.49
CA VAL A 149 -13.68 17.94 -4.49
C VAL A 149 -13.20 17.33 -3.20
N ILE A 150 -13.05 18.15 -2.17
CA ILE A 150 -12.64 17.69 -0.83
C ILE A 150 -13.91 17.51 -0.01
N LEU A 151 -14.14 16.28 0.45
CA LEU A 151 -15.23 15.92 1.33
C LEU A 151 -14.63 15.45 2.65
N SER A 152 -15.07 16.04 3.77
CA SER A 152 -14.50 15.76 5.08
C SER A 152 -15.50 15.06 5.99
N GLN A 153 -14.97 14.28 6.94
CA GLN A 153 -15.78 13.51 7.90
C GLN A 153 -16.76 12.55 7.20
N ILE A 154 -16.23 11.83 6.20
CA ILE A 154 -16.96 10.77 5.52
C ILE A 154 -17.07 9.57 6.47
N LYS A 155 -18.28 9.07 6.67
CA LYS A 155 -18.56 7.87 7.46
C LYS A 155 -19.37 6.89 6.63
N LEU A 156 -19.03 5.60 6.68
CA LEU A 156 -19.87 4.55 6.11
C LEU A 156 -21.15 4.42 6.95
N VAL A 157 -22.30 4.59 6.31
CA VAL A 157 -23.63 4.49 6.94
C VAL A 157 -24.26 3.13 6.69
N GLY A 158 -23.95 2.52 5.55
CA GLY A 158 -24.44 1.19 5.20
C GLY A 158 -24.09 0.81 3.77
N ASN A 159 -24.65 -0.30 3.32
CA ASN A 159 -24.63 -0.73 1.94
C ASN A 159 -26.07 -0.98 1.49
N ASN A 160 -26.33 -0.73 0.21
CA ASN A 160 -27.57 -1.15 -0.41
C ASN A 160 -27.26 -2.43 -1.19
N TYR A 161 -27.48 -3.58 -0.56
CA TYR A 161 -27.43 -4.89 -1.20
C TYR A 161 -28.87 -5.42 -1.21
N ASP A 162 -29.47 -5.50 -2.40
CA ASP A 162 -30.80 -6.09 -2.52
C ASP A 162 -30.65 -7.55 -2.94
N VAL A 163 -30.91 -8.48 -2.02
CA VAL A 163 -30.93 -9.94 -2.30
C VAL A 163 -32.25 -10.36 -2.92
N THR A 164 -33.26 -9.50 -2.93
CA THR A 164 -34.65 -9.90 -3.18
C THR A 164 -35.12 -9.65 -4.61
N THR A 165 -34.41 -8.83 -5.40
CA THR A 165 -34.81 -8.56 -6.79
C THR A 165 -34.17 -9.54 -7.78
N ASN A 166 -34.99 -10.52 -8.14
CA ASN A 166 -34.80 -11.43 -9.26
C ASN A 166 -34.31 -10.70 -10.54
N ARG A 167 -33.23 -11.24 -11.12
CA ARG A 167 -32.75 -11.11 -12.52
C ARG A 167 -31.80 -9.97 -12.90
N ASN A 168 -31.62 -8.91 -12.10
CA ASN A 168 -30.65 -7.86 -12.41
C ASN A 168 -29.59 -7.76 -11.31
N ILE A 169 -28.32 -8.00 -11.66
CA ILE A 169 -27.19 -7.75 -10.76
C ILE A 169 -27.14 -6.24 -10.51
N THR A 170 -27.69 -5.77 -9.40
CA THR A 170 -27.59 -4.37 -9.00
C THR A 170 -26.15 -4.07 -8.60
N PRO A 171 -25.58 -2.92 -9.03
CA PRO A 171 -24.23 -2.54 -8.63
C PRO A 171 -24.15 -2.42 -7.10
N TYR A 172 -23.09 -2.98 -6.51
CA TYR A 172 -22.84 -2.87 -5.08
C TYR A 172 -22.70 -1.40 -4.70
N THR A 173 -23.65 -0.89 -3.92
CA THR A 173 -23.74 0.53 -3.60
C THR A 173 -23.42 0.74 -2.13
N ILE A 174 -22.45 1.61 -1.85
CA ILE A 174 -22.12 2.04 -0.48
C ILE A 174 -22.79 3.38 -0.17
N LEU A 175 -23.35 3.48 1.03
CA LEU A 175 -23.96 4.69 1.55
C LEU A 175 -22.97 5.37 2.48
N VAL A 176 -22.56 6.58 2.13
CA VAL A 176 -21.63 7.39 2.93
C VAL A 176 -22.30 8.68 3.40
N ALA A 177 -22.15 9.01 4.68
CA ALA A 177 -22.50 10.30 5.23
C ALA A 177 -21.29 11.22 5.16
N CYS A 178 -21.48 12.44 4.68
CA CYS A 178 -20.47 13.49 4.69
C CYS A 178 -20.99 14.67 5.53
N SER A 179 -20.21 15.10 6.52
CA SER A 179 -20.65 16.12 7.48
C SER A 179 -20.06 17.51 7.20
N ARG A 180 -19.02 17.61 6.36
CA ARG A 180 -18.30 18.86 6.09
C ARG A 180 -17.87 18.97 4.62
N ASP A 181 -17.66 20.20 4.17
CA ASP A 181 -17.06 20.55 2.87
C ASP A 181 -17.84 20.19 1.60
N VAL A 182 -19.11 19.78 1.74
CA VAL A 182 -20.04 19.69 0.62
C VAL A 182 -20.40 21.10 0.14
N LYS A 183 -19.93 21.47 -1.06
CA LYS A 183 -20.15 22.79 -1.64
C LYS A 183 -21.46 22.84 -2.42
N PHE A 184 -22.40 23.63 -1.93
CA PHE A 184 -23.61 24.00 -2.67
C PHE A 184 -23.46 25.39 -3.30
N PRO A 185 -24.17 25.68 -4.39
CA PRO A 185 -24.30 27.04 -4.89
C PRO A 185 -24.78 28.00 -3.79
N PRO A 186 -24.29 29.26 -3.75
CA PRO A 186 -24.49 30.18 -2.63
C PRO A 186 -25.97 30.54 -2.36
N ASN A 187 -26.85 30.36 -3.34
CA ASN A 187 -28.26 30.78 -3.26
C ASN A 187 -29.23 29.66 -2.85
N ILE A 188 -28.73 28.47 -2.49
CA ILE A 188 -29.60 27.35 -2.12
C ILE A 188 -29.88 27.35 -0.62
N ARG A 189 -31.16 27.50 -0.24
CA ARG A 189 -31.59 27.36 1.16
C ARG A 189 -31.49 25.90 1.61
N GLN A 190 -31.27 25.69 2.91
CA GLN A 190 -31.11 24.36 3.51
C GLN A 190 -32.23 23.37 3.13
N ALA A 191 -33.48 23.83 3.11
CA ALA A 191 -34.64 23.00 2.75
C ALA A 191 -34.57 22.43 1.33
N TYR A 192 -33.96 23.14 0.38
CA TYR A 192 -33.89 22.74 -1.03
C TYR A 192 -32.61 22.01 -1.41
N LYS A 193 -31.66 21.81 -0.48
CA LYS A 193 -30.40 21.10 -0.77
C LYS A 193 -30.64 19.65 -1.17
N ARG A 194 -31.63 18.99 -0.57
CA ARG A 194 -32.00 17.61 -0.91
C ARG A 194 -32.51 17.53 -2.36
N ASP A 195 -33.45 18.40 -2.71
CA ASP A 195 -34.03 18.47 -4.05
C ASP A 195 -32.98 18.83 -5.10
N PHE A 196 -32.03 19.70 -4.74
CA PHE A 196 -30.91 20.04 -5.61
C PHE A 196 -30.05 18.82 -5.95
N ILE A 197 -29.69 17.99 -4.96
CA ILE A 197 -28.90 16.77 -5.19
C ILE A 197 -29.67 15.78 -6.08
N ILE A 198 -30.95 15.57 -5.79
CA ILE A 198 -31.80 14.61 -6.52
C ILE A 198 -31.97 15.05 -7.99
N ASN A 199 -32.17 16.33 -8.24
CA ASN A 199 -32.47 16.85 -9.58
C ASN A 199 -31.23 17.24 -10.38
N THR A 200 -30.08 17.45 -9.72
CA THR A 200 -28.84 17.90 -10.39
C THR A 200 -27.90 16.73 -10.61
N LYS A 201 -28.01 16.08 -11.77
CA LYS A 201 -27.11 14.99 -12.19
C LYS A 201 -25.62 15.40 -12.27
N ALA A 202 -25.34 16.70 -12.39
CA ALA A 202 -23.99 17.26 -12.48
C ALA A 202 -23.41 17.75 -11.14
N PHE A 203 -24.08 17.48 -10.01
CA PHE A 203 -23.64 17.96 -8.70
C PHE A 203 -22.22 17.52 -8.36
N MET A 204 -21.90 16.26 -8.65
CA MET A 204 -20.53 15.73 -8.64
C MET A 204 -20.20 15.20 -10.03
N LYS A 205 -19.01 15.51 -10.51
CA LYS A 205 -18.54 14.99 -11.81
C LYS A 205 -18.18 13.51 -11.67
N HIS A 206 -18.29 12.78 -12.78
CA HIS A 206 -17.66 11.46 -12.89
C HIS A 206 -16.17 11.57 -12.52
N ASP A 207 -15.66 10.59 -11.77
CA ASP A 207 -14.28 10.56 -11.22
C ASP A 207 -13.89 11.77 -10.37
N SER A 208 -14.86 12.44 -9.72
CA SER A 208 -14.55 13.52 -8.76
C SER A 208 -14.25 13.03 -7.34
N PHE A 209 -14.42 11.73 -7.09
CA PHE A 209 -14.12 11.10 -5.81
C PHE A 209 -12.74 10.46 -5.88
N GLY A 210 -11.77 11.06 -5.20
CA GLY A 210 -10.44 10.51 -4.97
C GLY A 210 -10.17 10.51 -3.46
N ALA A 211 -9.53 9.48 -2.94
CA ALA A 211 -9.31 9.34 -1.51
C ALA A 211 -7.93 9.88 -1.12
N PRO A 212 -7.83 10.98 -0.35
CA PRO A 212 -6.72 11.16 0.56
C PRO A 212 -7.04 10.38 1.85
N CYS A 213 -6.26 9.35 2.14
CA CYS A 213 -6.20 8.73 3.45
C CYS A 213 -5.28 9.52 4.39
#